data_AF-A0A924AHI5-F1
#
_entry.id   AF-A0A924AHI5-F1
#
_cell.length_a   1.000
_cell.length_b   1.000
_cell.length_c   1.000
_cell.angle_alpha   90.00
_cell.angle_beta   90.00
_cell.angle_gamma   90.00
#
_symmetry.space_group_name_H-M   'P 1'
#
loop_
_entity.id
_entity.type
_entity.pdbx_description
1 polymer ?
#
loop_
_entity_poly.entity_id
_entity_poly.type
_entity_poly.pdbx_seq_one_letter_code
_entity_poly.pdbx_strand_id
1 'polypeptide(L)'
;LFSWIYRIATNESITFISNKAKRNGQTSEAFQQKQIENLQADVYFEGDEIQLKLQKAVHLLPEKQQLVFKMKYFEELKYEAISEILGTSVGALKASYFHAVKKIEEYVVKN
;
A
#
# COMPACT_ATOMS: atom_id res chain seq x y z
N LEU A 1 -1.07 22.57 3.91
CA LEU A 1 -0.36 22.45 2.61
C LEU A 1 0.15 21.04 2.35
N PHE A 2 0.86 20.43 3.31
CA PHE A 2 1.42 19.07 3.19
C PHE A 2 0.36 17.98 2.91
N SER A 3 -0.72 17.91 3.70
CA SER A 3 -1.81 16.94 3.49
C SER A 3 -2.51 17.10 2.12
N TRP A 4 -2.59 18.32 1.60
CA TRP A 4 -3.21 18.60 0.30
C TRP A 4 -2.35 18.11 -0.88
N ILE A 5 -1.05 18.37 -0.86
CA ILE A 5 -0.11 17.83 -1.86
C ILE A 5 -0.11 16.31 -1.79
N TYR A 6 -0.13 15.75 -0.58
CA TYR A 6 -0.17 14.31 -0.37
C TYR A 6 -1.42 13.68 -1.01
N ARG A 7 -2.59 14.31 -0.84
CA ARG A 7 -3.84 13.87 -1.47
C ARG A 7 -3.76 13.89 -3.00
N ILE A 8 -3.21 14.96 -3.58
CA ILE A 8 -3.05 15.07 -5.04
C ILE A 8 -2.11 13.98 -5.55
N ALA A 9 -0.92 13.87 -4.96
CA ALA A 9 0.07 12.88 -5.36
C ALA A 9 -0.45 11.44 -5.25
N THR A 10 -1.20 11.15 -4.17
CA THR A 10 -1.82 9.82 -3.97
C THR A 10 -2.85 9.53 -5.06
N ASN A 11 -3.78 10.45 -5.30
CA ASN A 11 -4.85 10.26 -6.29
C ASN A 11 -4.30 10.16 -7.72
N GLU A 12 -3.32 10.99 -8.08
CA GLU A 12 -2.65 10.94 -9.39
C GLU A 12 -1.89 9.64 -9.58
N SER A 13 -1.20 9.15 -8.54
CA SER A 13 -0.48 7.87 -8.60
C SER A 13 -1.43 6.69 -8.82
N ILE A 14 -2.55 6.64 -8.09
CA ILE A 14 -3.59 5.61 -8.26
C ILE A 14 -4.15 5.64 -9.69
N THR A 15 -4.48 6.84 -10.18
CA THR A 15 -4.99 7.05 -11.54
C THR A 15 -3.98 6.60 -12.60
N PHE A 16 -2.72 6.97 -12.43
CA PHE A 16 -1.64 6.59 -13.33
C PHE A 16 -1.46 5.07 -13.42
N ILE A 17 -1.43 4.38 -12.28
CA ILE A 17 -1.28 2.92 -12.23
C ILE A 17 -2.48 2.24 -12.89
N SER A 18 -3.70 2.68 -12.59
CA SER A 18 -4.93 2.15 -13.20
C SER A 18 -4.92 2.30 -14.72
N ASN A 19 -4.52 3.47 -15.22
CA ASN A 19 -4.41 3.73 -16.66
C ASN A 19 -3.32 2.90 -17.32
N LYS A 20 -2.18 2.71 -16.66
CA LYS A 20 -1.08 1.88 -17.16
C LYS A 20 -1.47 0.40 -17.24
N ALA A 21 -2.17 -0.13 -16.23
CA ALA A 21 -2.69 -1.49 -16.24
C ALA A 21 -3.67 -1.71 -17.41
N LYS A 22 -4.62 -0.78 -17.59
CA LYS A 22 -5.59 -0.81 -18.72
C LYS A 22 -4.90 -0.81 -20.08
N ARG A 23 -3.89 0.04 -20.28
CA ARG A 23 -3.10 0.10 -21.53
C ARG A 23 -2.37 -1.21 -21.83
N ASN A 24 -1.97 -1.94 -20.80
CA ASN A 24 -1.33 -3.25 -20.93
C ASN A 24 -2.33 -4.41 -21.07
N GLY A 25 -3.63 -4.14 -21.14
CA GLY A 25 -4.68 -5.17 -21.24
C GLY A 25 -4.81 -6.03 -19.97
N GLN A 26 -4.32 -5.54 -18.83
CA GLN A 26 -4.33 -6.26 -17.56
C GLN A 26 -5.25 -5.58 -16.54
N THR A 27 -5.73 -6.33 -15.55
CA THR A 27 -6.35 -5.73 -14.36
C THR A 27 -5.28 -5.03 -13.51
N SER A 28 -5.70 -4.10 -12.66
CA SER A 28 -4.78 -3.42 -11.73
C SER A 28 -4.08 -4.45 -10.82
N GLU A 29 -4.79 -5.48 -10.34
CA GLU A 29 -4.19 -6.51 -9.50
C GLU A 29 -3.14 -7.34 -10.25
N ALA A 30 -3.45 -7.79 -11.48
CA ALA A 30 -2.53 -8.58 -12.28
C ALA A 30 -1.26 -7.79 -12.65
N PHE A 31 -1.41 -6.49 -12.90
CA PHE A 31 -0.29 -5.59 -13.17
C PHE A 31 0.58 -5.39 -11.91
N GLN A 32 -0.03 -5.24 -10.74
CA GLN A 32 0.70 -5.14 -9.47
C GLN A 32 1.44 -6.43 -9.13
N GLN A 33 0.81 -7.60 -9.31
CA GLN A 33 1.44 -8.89 -9.05
C GLN A 33 2.71 -9.10 -9.90
N LYS A 34 2.65 -8.74 -11.18
CA LYS A 34 3.82 -8.82 -12.07
C LYS A 34 4.96 -7.89 -11.62
N GLN A 35 4.66 -6.76 -10.99
CA GLN A 35 5.70 -5.91 -10.41
C GLN A 35 6.33 -6.50 -9.14
N ILE A 36 5.58 -7.26 -8.35
CA ILE A 36 6.11 -7.98 -7.17
C ILE A 36 7.07 -9.10 -7.60
N GLU A 37 6.77 -9.79 -8.70
CA GLU A 37 7.68 -10.80 -9.24
C GLU A 37 8.98 -10.17 -9.73
N ASN A 38 8.90 -8.99 -10.36
CA ASN A 38 10.08 -8.24 -10.78
C ASN A 38 10.88 -7.63 -9.61
N LEU A 39 10.25 -7.37 -8.45
CA LEU A 39 10.94 -6.90 -7.25
C LEU A 39 12.00 -7.89 -6.74
N GLN A 40 11.82 -9.19 -6.98
CA GLN A 40 12.83 -10.21 -6.63
C GLN A 40 14.04 -10.22 -7.56
N ALA A 41 13.92 -9.60 -8.75
CA ALA A 41 14.98 -9.48 -9.74
C ALA A 41 15.69 -8.11 -9.70
N ASP A 42 15.26 -7.22 -8.79
CA ASP A 42 15.81 -5.88 -8.68
C ASP A 42 17.17 -5.91 -7.96
N VAL A 43 18.20 -5.49 -8.68
CA VAL A 43 19.62 -5.47 -8.23
C VAL A 43 19.80 -4.54 -7.00
N TYR A 44 18.84 -3.64 -6.75
CA TYR A 44 18.86 -2.67 -5.65
C TYR A 44 18.13 -3.14 -4.38
N PHE A 45 17.63 -4.38 -4.33
CA PHE A 45 16.99 -4.90 -3.11
C PHE A 45 18.05 -5.38 -2.09
N GLU A 46 18.47 -4.47 -1.21
CA GLU A 46 19.36 -4.75 -0.07
C GLU A 46 18.58 -5.13 1.22
N GLY A 47 17.31 -5.54 1.11
CA GLY A 47 16.47 -5.87 2.26
C GLY A 47 16.62 -7.33 2.70
N ASP A 48 16.62 -7.57 4.03
CA ASP A 48 16.56 -8.93 4.58
C ASP A 48 15.28 -9.68 4.12
N GLU A 49 15.29 -11.01 4.18
CA GLU A 49 14.15 -11.87 3.79
C GLU A 49 12.82 -11.45 4.46
N ILE A 50 12.91 -10.91 5.68
CA ILE A 50 11.78 -10.40 6.45
C ILE A 50 11.19 -9.14 5.80
N GLN A 51 12.03 -8.21 5.33
CA GLN A 51 11.61 -7.01 4.61
C GLN A 51 10.84 -7.40 3.34
N LEU A 52 11.33 -8.41 2.61
CA LEU A 52 10.69 -8.92 1.40
C LEU A 52 9.33 -9.54 1.72
N LYS A 53 9.25 -10.37 2.77
CA LYS A 53 7.99 -10.96 3.25
C LYS A 53 6.97 -9.88 3.64
N LEU A 54 7.39 -8.84 4.36
CA LEU A 54 6.52 -7.73 4.72
C LEU A 54 6.00 -6.99 3.47
N GLN A 55 6.87 -6.70 2.51
CA GLN A 55 6.47 -6.03 1.26
C GLN A 55 5.45 -6.86 0.48
N LYS A 56 5.65 -8.19 0.38
CA LYS A 56 4.68 -9.11 -0.24
C LYS A 56 3.35 -9.09 0.52
N ALA A 57 3.38 -9.17 1.85
CA ALA A 57 2.18 -9.13 2.69
C ALA A 57 1.38 -7.83 2.49
N VAL A 58 2.06 -6.69 2.44
CA VAL A 58 1.46 -5.37 2.24
C VAL A 58 0.81 -5.27 0.85
N HIS A 59 1.38 -5.89 -0.18
CA HIS A 59 0.79 -5.87 -1.53
C HIS A 59 -0.43 -6.77 -1.69
N LEU A 60 -0.60 -7.79 -0.84
CA LEU A 60 -1.80 -8.63 -0.83
C LEU A 60 -3.00 -7.97 -0.14
N LEU A 61 -2.78 -6.83 0.51
CA LEU A 61 -3.86 -6.08 1.14
C LEU A 61 -4.75 -5.39 0.09
N PRO A 62 -6.07 -5.28 0.36
CA PRO A 62 -6.93 -4.36 -0.39
C PRO A 62 -6.35 -2.94 -0.39
N GLU A 63 -6.51 -2.22 -1.50
CA GLU A 63 -5.89 -0.91 -1.73
C GLU A 63 -6.07 0.08 -0.57
N LYS A 64 -7.28 0.18 0.01
CA LYS A 64 -7.54 1.04 1.18
C LYS A 64 -6.77 0.62 2.43
N GLN A 65 -6.64 -0.69 2.69
CA GLN A 65 -5.90 -1.21 3.83
C GLN A 65 -4.40 -1.02 3.63
N GLN A 66 -3.92 -1.26 2.41
CA GLN A 66 -2.54 -1.03 2.01
C GLN A 66 -2.14 0.44 2.20
N LEU A 67 -2.97 1.37 1.71
CA LEU A 67 -2.69 2.80 1.75
C LEU A 67 -2.61 3.32 3.19
N VAL A 68 -3.61 2.96 4.02
CA VAL A 68 -3.62 3.33 5.45
C VAL A 68 -2.43 2.71 6.19
N PHE A 69 -2.08 1.45 5.91
CA PHE A 69 -0.92 0.81 6.51
C PHE A 69 0.37 1.54 6.13
N LYS A 70 0.59 1.84 4.85
CA LYS A 70 1.81 2.52 4.38
C LYS A 70 1.99 3.89 5.03
N MET A 71 0.94 4.72 4.97
CA MET A 71 0.95 6.06 5.59
C MET A 71 1.19 5.99 7.10
N LYS A 72 0.67 4.97 7.78
CA LYS A 72 0.78 4.87 9.24
C LYS A 72 2.10 4.25 9.71
N TYR A 73 2.57 3.22 9.04
CA TYR A 73 3.72 2.42 9.46
C TYR A 73 5.04 2.90 8.86
N PHE A 74 5.08 3.19 7.56
CA PHE A 74 6.32 3.63 6.89
C PHE A 74 6.54 5.13 6.98
N GLU A 75 5.47 5.92 6.99
CA GLU A 75 5.55 7.38 7.01
C GLU A 75 5.15 8.00 8.35
N GLU A 76 4.78 7.15 9.31
CA GLU A 76 4.49 7.51 10.70
C GLU A 76 3.42 8.61 10.87
N LEU A 77 2.52 8.76 9.88
CA LEU A 77 1.51 9.81 9.90
C LEU A 77 0.51 9.60 11.05
N LYS A 78 0.05 10.73 11.62
CA LYS A 78 -1.06 10.73 12.59
C LYS A 78 -2.39 10.47 11.89
N TYR A 79 -3.34 9.85 12.58
CA TYR A 79 -4.63 9.51 11.98
C TYR A 79 -5.42 10.72 11.50
N GLU A 80 -5.25 11.87 12.15
CA GLU A 80 -5.85 13.14 11.77
C GLU A 80 -5.34 13.60 10.39
N ALA A 81 -4.03 13.48 10.13
CA ALA A 81 -3.46 13.81 8.83
C ALA A 81 -3.92 12.84 7.74
N ILE A 82 -3.95 11.54 8.04
CA ILE A 82 -4.45 10.52 7.11
C ILE A 82 -5.95 10.75 6.82
N SER A 83 -6.72 11.20 7.80
CA SER A 83 -8.14 11.55 7.65
C SER A 83 -8.33 12.69 6.67
N GLU A 84 -7.52 13.75 6.76
CA GLU A 84 -7.54 14.85 5.78
C GLU A 84 -7.14 14.39 4.38
N ILE A 85 -6.13 13.54 4.27
CA ILE A 85 -5.62 13.05 2.99
C ILE A 85 -6.66 12.17 2.30
N LEU A 86 -7.25 11.22 3.02
CA LEU A 86 -8.16 10.21 2.46
C LEU A 86 -9.64 10.61 2.50
N GLY A 87 -9.98 11.70 3.18
CA GLY A 87 -11.37 12.18 3.30
C GLY A 87 -12.29 11.20 4.02
N THR A 88 -11.77 10.43 4.98
CA THR A 88 -12.53 9.44 5.76
C THR A 88 -12.34 9.66 7.25
N SER A 89 -13.19 9.05 8.09
CA SER A 89 -13.14 9.26 9.54
C SER A 89 -11.96 8.53 10.19
N VAL A 90 -11.40 9.10 11.26
CA VAL A 90 -10.35 8.47 12.08
C VAL A 90 -10.77 7.08 12.59
N GLY A 91 -12.05 6.89 12.91
CA GLY A 91 -12.57 5.59 13.32
C GLY A 91 -12.46 4.53 12.21
N ALA A 92 -12.84 4.90 10.98
CA ALA A 92 -12.70 4.02 9.82
C ALA A 92 -11.22 3.70 9.52
N LEU A 93 -10.33 4.67 9.67
CA LEU A 93 -8.88 4.46 9.51
C LEU A 93 -8.31 3.49 10.54
N LYS A 94 -8.68 3.62 11.81
CA LYS A 94 -8.23 2.72 12.88
C LYS A 94 -8.69 1.28 12.61
N ALA A 95 -9.94 1.08 12.22
CA ALA A 95 -10.46 -0.24 11.85
C ALA A 95 -9.73 -0.81 10.62
N SER A 96 -9.55 0.01 9.57
CA SER A 96 -8.82 -0.38 8.37
C SER A 96 -7.37 -0.81 8.68
N TYR A 97 -6.67 -0.04 9.51
CA TYR A 97 -5.31 -0.33 9.95
C TYR A 97 -5.25 -1.63 10.77
N PHE A 98 -6.17 -1.83 11.71
CA PHE A 98 -6.24 -3.06 12.48
C PHE A 98 -6.42 -4.30 11.60
N HIS A 99 -7.31 -4.24 10.61
CA HIS A 99 -7.49 -5.33 9.65
C HIS A 99 -6.26 -5.55 8.77
N ALA A 100 -5.55 -4.48 8.38
CA ALA A 100 -4.32 -4.57 7.62
C ALA A 100 -3.22 -5.31 8.42
N VAL A 101 -3.01 -4.91 9.68
CA VAL A 101 -2.02 -5.54 10.59
C VAL A 101 -2.33 -7.03 10.75
N LYS A 102 -3.58 -7.38 11.08
CA LYS A 102 -3.96 -8.78 11.28
C LYS A 102 -3.68 -9.66 10.05
N LYS A 103 -3.97 -9.15 8.85
CA LYS A 103 -3.70 -9.87 7.59
C LYS A 103 -2.20 -10.03 7.34
N ILE A 104 -1.41 -9.01 7.65
CA ILE A 104 0.06 -9.08 7.52
C ILE A 104 0.61 -10.10 8.52
N GLU A 105 0.19 -10.07 9.78
CA GLU A 105 0.58 -11.03 10.81
C GLU A 105 0.23 -12.46 10.37
N GLU A 106 -1.00 -12.70 9.92
CA GLU A 106 -1.41 -14.00 9.41
C GLU A 106 -0.56 -14.48 8.23
N TYR A 107 -0.15 -13.58 7.33
CA TYR A 107 0.71 -13.92 6.19
C TYR A 107 2.12 -14.29 6.65
N VAL A 108 2.72 -13.49 7.53
CA VAL A 108 4.10 -13.67 8.03
C VAL A 108 4.22 -14.88 8.95
N VAL A 109 3.18 -15.24 9.70
CA VAL A 109 3.18 -16.43 10.56
C VAL A 109 2.98 -17.71 9.76
N LYS A 110 2.23 -17.67 8.65
CA LYS A 110 1.92 -18.84 7.82
C LYS A 110 2.97 -19.16 6.74
N ASN A 111 3.81 -18.20 6.35
CA ASN A 111 4.82 -18.32 5.27
C ASN A 111 6.21 -17.94 5.75
#